data_AF-A0A0M8PET1-F1
#
_entry.id   AF-A0A0M8PET1-F1
#
_cell.length_a   1.000
_cell.length_b   1.000
_cell.length_c   1.000
_cell.angle_alpha   90.00
_cell.angle_beta   90.00
_cell.angle_gamma   90.00
#
_symmetry.space_group_name_H-M   'P 1'
#
loop_
_entity.id
_entity.type
_entity.pdbx_description
1 polymer ?
#
loop_
_entity_poly.entity_id
_entity_poly.type
_entity_poly.pdbx_seq_one_letter_code
_entity_poly.pdbx_strand_id
1 'polypeptide(L)'
;MTVLDVACGTGYYCSRLLSWGASSVTGMDISSSMLSAASVRLSSSIDSGCARFVLADGKQPQSFAPDHQPNYFDVVFGAWFLNYAQNKTELIAMFANIAQNLKPGGVFLGVVPDPSDNINQRAKAYGKEPLNRLWPRNEYTRELKSG
;
A
#
# COMPACT_ATOMS: atom_id res chain seq x y z
N MET A 1 -4.36 -2.55 -15.44
CA MET A 1 -4.00 -1.68 -14.30
C MET A 1 -2.81 -2.30 -13.59
N THR A 2 -1.70 -1.58 -13.46
CA THR A 2 -0.49 -2.01 -12.75
C THR A 2 -0.53 -1.55 -11.30
N VAL A 3 -0.21 -2.46 -10.36
CA VAL A 3 -0.28 -2.17 -8.93
C VAL A 3 1.05 -2.44 -8.23
N LEU A 4 1.46 -1.56 -7.35
CA LEU A 4 2.54 -1.77 -6.38
C LEU A 4 1.93 -2.07 -5.01
N ASP A 5 2.26 -3.21 -4.40
CA ASP A 5 1.88 -3.58 -3.03
C ASP A 5 3.10 -3.34 -2.11
N VAL A 6 3.05 -2.27 -1.31
CA VAL A 6 4.12 -1.90 -0.36
C VAL A 6 3.96 -2.61 0.97
N ALA A 7 5.05 -3.21 1.46
CA ALA A 7 5.04 -4.16 2.59
C ALA A 7 4.07 -5.33 2.35
N CYS A 8 4.24 -5.99 1.19
CA CYS A 8 3.32 -7.02 0.69
C CYS A 8 3.28 -8.30 1.55
N GLY A 9 4.21 -8.48 2.49
CA GLY A 9 4.30 -9.62 3.37
C GLY A 9 4.35 -10.93 2.59
N THR A 10 3.47 -11.88 2.96
CA THR A 10 3.38 -13.20 2.29
C THR A 10 2.58 -13.18 0.98
N GLY A 11 2.34 -12.01 0.39
CA GLY A 11 1.66 -11.86 -0.90
C GLY A 11 0.14 -12.03 -0.85
N TYR A 12 -0.49 -11.93 0.32
CA TYR A 12 -1.95 -12.07 0.44
C TYR A 12 -2.68 -11.04 -0.42
N TYR A 13 -2.34 -9.75 -0.28
CA TYR A 13 -2.99 -8.70 -1.04
C TYR A 13 -2.56 -8.68 -2.50
N CYS A 14 -1.30 -9.01 -2.83
CA CYS A 14 -0.89 -9.29 -4.21
C CYS A 14 -1.85 -10.27 -4.93
N SER A 15 -2.20 -11.39 -4.28
CA SER A 15 -3.15 -12.37 -4.83
C SER A 15 -4.56 -11.78 -4.96
N ARG A 16 -5.02 -11.00 -3.98
CA ARG A 16 -6.34 -10.34 -4.05
C ARG A 16 -6.42 -9.30 -5.15
N LEU A 17 -5.42 -8.44 -5.28
CA LEU A 17 -5.33 -7.39 -6.30
C LEU A 17 -5.41 -7.99 -7.71
N LEU A 18 -4.69 -9.08 -7.97
CA LEU A 18 -4.81 -9.82 -9.23
C LEU A 18 -6.23 -10.36 -9.42
N SER A 19 -6.83 -10.98 -8.39
CA SER A 19 -8.22 -11.48 -8.47
C SER A 19 -9.27 -10.37 -8.67
N TRP A 20 -8.95 -9.14 -8.29
CA TRP A 20 -9.79 -7.96 -8.46
C TRP A 20 -9.56 -7.23 -9.79
N GLY A 21 -8.71 -7.76 -10.66
CA GLY A 21 -8.51 -7.26 -12.03
C GLY A 21 -7.26 -6.42 -12.25
N ALA A 22 -6.30 -6.41 -11.31
CA ALA A 22 -4.95 -5.92 -11.63
C ALA A 22 -4.34 -6.76 -12.76
N SER A 23 -3.78 -6.11 -13.77
CA SER A 23 -3.11 -6.80 -14.88
C SER A 23 -1.73 -7.30 -14.48
N SER A 24 -1.07 -6.59 -13.56
CA SER A 24 0.15 -7.05 -12.91
C SER A 24 0.32 -6.40 -11.55
N VAL A 25 1.05 -7.10 -10.68
CA VAL A 25 1.41 -6.67 -9.33
C VAL A 25 2.92 -6.73 -9.15
N THR A 26 3.48 -5.67 -8.59
CA THR A 26 4.79 -5.71 -7.93
C THR A 26 4.58 -5.70 -6.43
N GLY A 27 5.02 -6.74 -5.73
CA GLY A 27 5.13 -6.71 -4.27
C GLY A 27 6.51 -6.29 -3.83
N MET A 28 6.63 -5.38 -2.87
CA MET A 28 7.89 -5.15 -2.17
C MET A 28 7.73 -5.49 -0.68
N ASP A 29 8.77 -6.05 -0.08
CA ASP A 29 8.85 -6.25 1.37
C ASP A 29 10.32 -6.13 1.83
N ILE A 30 10.54 -5.71 3.07
CA ILE A 30 11.88 -5.64 3.67
C ILE A 30 12.38 -7.02 4.10
N SER A 31 11.48 -7.99 4.25
CA SER A 31 11.79 -9.33 4.73
C SER A 31 11.90 -10.34 3.59
N SER A 32 13.09 -10.92 3.43
CA SER A 32 13.33 -11.99 2.45
C SER A 32 12.51 -13.25 2.71
N SER A 33 12.20 -13.56 3.97
CA SER A 33 11.36 -14.72 4.32
C SER A 33 9.90 -14.50 3.90
N MET A 34 9.40 -13.26 4.03
CA MET A 34 8.07 -12.89 3.55
C MET A 34 7.97 -13.02 2.04
N LEU A 35 8.95 -12.50 1.30
CA LEU A 35 8.99 -12.61 -0.15
C LEU A 35 9.15 -14.06 -0.65
N SER A 36 9.85 -14.90 0.11
CA SER A 36 9.95 -16.33 -0.19
C SER A 36 8.56 -16.99 -0.12
N ALA A 37 7.80 -16.70 0.95
CA ALA A 37 6.43 -17.18 1.09
C ALA A 37 5.49 -16.59 0.02
N ALA A 38 5.64 -15.31 -0.32
CA ALA A 38 4.88 -14.66 -1.38
C ALA A 38 5.14 -15.29 -2.75
N SER A 39 6.40 -15.59 -3.06
CA SER A 39 6.79 -16.25 -4.31
C SER A 39 6.22 -17.65 -4.43
N VAL A 40 6.17 -18.41 -3.33
CA VAL A 40 5.49 -19.73 -3.31
C VAL A 40 3.99 -19.58 -3.52
N ARG A 41 3.35 -18.61 -2.85
CA ARG A 41 1.90 -18.37 -2.99
C ARG A 41 1.50 -17.97 -4.41
N LEU A 42 2.33 -17.18 -5.09
CA LEU A 42 2.05 -16.59 -6.40
C LEU A 42 2.90 -17.18 -7.53
N SER A 43 3.40 -18.41 -7.40
CA SER A 43 4.30 -19.03 -8.39
C SER A 43 3.75 -18.97 -9.82
N SER A 44 2.51 -19.40 -10.05
CA SER A 44 1.89 -19.34 -11.38
C SER A 44 1.69 -17.91 -11.91
N SER A 45 1.48 -16.94 -11.02
CA SER A 45 1.40 -15.53 -11.41
C SER A 45 2.77 -14.95 -11.75
N ILE A 46 3.84 -15.42 -11.11
CA ILE A 46 5.23 -15.09 -11.49
C ILE A 46 5.54 -15.70 -12.85
N ASP A 47 5.23 -16.98 -13.06
CA ASP A 47 5.53 -17.70 -14.32
C ASP A 47 4.82 -17.05 -15.53
N SER A 48 3.63 -16.50 -15.32
CA SER A 48 2.88 -15.76 -16.35
C SER A 48 3.29 -14.28 -16.49
N GLY A 49 4.23 -13.80 -15.66
CA GLY A 49 4.69 -12.40 -15.66
C GLY A 49 3.71 -11.40 -15.03
N CYS A 50 2.62 -11.88 -14.42
CA CYS A 50 1.63 -11.04 -13.73
C CYS A 50 2.06 -10.62 -12.32
N ALA A 51 3.03 -11.30 -11.71
CA ALA A 51 3.55 -10.96 -10.38
C ALA A 51 5.07 -10.88 -10.36
N ARG A 52 5.62 -9.94 -9.58
CA ARG A 52 7.05 -9.89 -9.26
C ARG A 52 7.27 -9.39 -7.83
N PHE A 53 8.36 -9.80 -7.21
CA PHE A 53 8.70 -9.45 -5.82
C PHE A 53 10.07 -8.79 -5.69
N VAL A 54 10.17 -7.76 -4.85
CA VAL A 54 11.41 -6.99 -4.62
C VAL A 54 11.71 -6.87 -3.14
N LEU A 55 12.93 -7.25 -2.76
CA LEU A 55 13.46 -6.98 -1.42
C LEU A 55 13.88 -5.52 -1.32
N ALA A 56 13.18 -4.74 -0.51
CA ALA A 56 13.47 -3.32 -0.34
C ALA A 56 12.91 -2.77 0.97
N ASP A 57 13.51 -1.68 1.45
CA ASP A 57 12.94 -0.85 2.51
C ASP A 57 12.02 0.21 1.89
N GLY A 58 10.72 0.15 2.21
CA GLY A 58 9.73 1.11 1.71
C GLY A 58 9.96 2.56 2.19
N LYS A 59 10.84 2.78 3.17
CA LYS A 59 11.27 4.12 3.60
C LYS A 59 12.31 4.74 2.67
N GLN A 60 13.00 3.92 1.88
CA GLN A 60 14.07 4.37 0.99
C GLN A 60 13.53 4.67 -0.41
N PRO A 61 13.83 5.85 -0.98
CA PRO A 61 13.42 6.18 -2.34
C PRO A 61 13.96 5.18 -3.35
N GLN A 62 13.07 4.46 -4.00
CA GLN A 62 13.39 3.51 -5.06
C GLN A 62 12.20 3.37 -6.04
N SER A 63 12.48 3.33 -7.35
CA SER A 63 11.47 2.87 -8.31
C SER A 63 11.32 1.35 -8.22
N PHE A 64 10.07 0.91 -8.07
CA PHE A 64 9.70 -0.50 -8.09
C PHE A 64 9.14 -0.93 -9.45
N ALA A 65 9.26 -0.10 -10.49
CA ALA A 65 8.86 -0.46 -11.84
C ALA A 65 9.77 -1.54 -12.45
N PRO A 66 9.28 -2.46 -13.30
CA PRO A 66 10.11 -3.45 -14.00
C PRO A 66 11.29 -2.84 -14.79
N ASP A 67 11.13 -1.62 -15.29
CA ASP A 67 12.12 -0.85 -16.05
C ASP A 67 12.87 0.18 -15.19
N HIS A 68 12.65 0.16 -13.87
CA HIS A 68 13.20 1.09 -12.88
C HIS A 68 12.85 2.58 -13.12
N GLN A 69 11.86 2.88 -13.96
CA GLN A 69 11.40 4.25 -14.18
C GLN A 69 10.44 4.70 -13.07
N PRO A 70 10.46 5.99 -12.66
CA PRO A 70 9.44 6.52 -11.77
C PRO A 70 8.08 6.59 -12.47
N ASN A 71 7.03 6.88 -11.71
CA ASN A 71 5.68 7.14 -12.20
C ASN A 71 5.09 5.99 -13.04
N TYR A 72 5.24 4.75 -12.57
CA TYR A 72 4.88 3.55 -13.35
C TYR A 72 3.54 2.91 -12.96
N PHE A 73 3.12 3.07 -11.70
CA PHE A 73 1.96 2.34 -11.17
C PHE A 73 0.69 3.18 -11.25
N ASP A 74 -0.42 2.53 -11.64
CA ASP A 74 -1.74 3.15 -11.58
C ASP A 74 -2.23 3.24 -10.12
N VAL A 75 -1.89 2.22 -9.32
CA VAL A 75 -2.23 2.14 -7.90
C VAL A 75 -1.01 1.73 -7.08
N VAL A 76 -0.83 2.40 -5.94
CA VAL A 76 0.02 1.90 -4.86
C VAL A 76 -0.89 1.49 -3.71
N PHE A 77 -0.80 0.24 -3.28
CA PHE A 77 -1.56 -0.31 -2.17
C PHE A 77 -0.61 -0.59 -1.00
N GLY A 78 -0.98 -0.17 0.21
CA GLY A 78 -0.17 -0.40 1.41
C GLY A 78 -1.04 -0.78 2.60
N ALA A 79 -1.16 -2.08 2.86
CA ALA A 79 -1.86 -2.57 4.04
C ALA A 79 -0.92 -2.61 5.24
N TRP A 80 -1.25 -1.84 6.28
CA TRP A 80 -0.49 -1.73 7.52
C TRP A 80 0.96 -1.23 7.33
N PHE A 81 1.23 -0.55 6.22
CA PHE A 81 2.57 -0.06 5.90
C PHE A 81 2.93 1.22 6.67
N LEU A 82 2.05 2.23 6.63
CA LEU A 82 2.36 3.56 7.19
C LEU A 82 2.54 3.56 8.71
N ASN A 83 1.94 2.60 9.42
CA ASN A 83 2.12 2.45 10.88
C ASN A 83 3.51 1.93 11.27
N TYR A 84 4.40 1.59 10.32
CA TYR A 84 5.80 1.31 10.62
C TYR A 84 6.68 2.55 10.72
N ALA A 85 6.16 3.74 10.40
CA ALA A 85 6.88 4.99 10.58
C ALA A 85 7.05 5.29 12.08
N GLN A 86 8.29 5.46 12.53
CA GLN A 86 8.60 5.77 13.93
C GLN A 86 8.42 7.26 14.27
N ASN A 87 8.47 8.12 13.25
CA ASN A 87 8.39 9.55 13.40
C ASN A 87 7.88 10.21 12.11
N LYS A 88 7.61 11.51 12.18
CA LYS A 88 7.11 12.30 11.05
C LYS A 88 8.04 12.23 9.82
N THR A 89 9.35 12.27 10.03
CA THR A 89 10.33 12.25 8.94
C THR A 89 10.25 10.94 8.15
N GLU A 90 10.16 9.80 8.84
CA GLU A 90 9.96 8.50 8.18
C GLU A 90 8.63 8.43 7.44
N LEU A 91 7.56 8.96 8.02
CA LEU A 91 6.25 8.98 7.37
C LEU A 91 6.28 9.80 6.06
N ILE A 92 6.94 10.98 6.07
CA ILE A 92 7.15 11.78 4.87
C ILE A 92 7.95 10.99 3.83
N ALA A 93 9.03 10.30 4.23
CA ALA A 93 9.85 9.50 3.32
C ALA A 93 9.04 8.36 2.67
N MET A 94 8.19 7.67 3.44
CA MET A 94 7.27 6.66 2.91
C MET A 94 6.31 7.24 1.87
N PHE A 95 5.67 8.39 2.17
CA PHE A 95 4.79 9.05 1.21
C PHE A 95 5.52 9.53 -0.03
N ALA A 96 6.74 10.05 0.10
CA ALA A 96 7.57 10.44 -1.04
C ALA A 96 7.89 9.23 -1.95
N ASN A 97 8.23 8.09 -1.35
CA ASN A 97 8.51 6.86 -2.08
C ASN A 97 7.25 6.31 -2.79
N ILE A 98 6.08 6.40 -2.15
CA ILE A 98 4.78 6.08 -2.77
C ILE A 98 4.53 7.01 -3.97
N ALA A 99 4.67 8.33 -3.77
CA ALA A 99 4.35 9.34 -4.77
C ALA A 99 5.21 9.19 -6.03
N GLN A 100 6.51 8.96 -5.90
CA GLN A 100 7.38 8.79 -7.08
C GLN A 100 7.09 7.53 -7.89
N ASN A 101 6.40 6.54 -7.32
CA ASN A 101 6.04 5.30 -8.01
C ASN A 101 4.68 5.42 -8.71
N LEU A 102 3.86 6.42 -8.34
CA LEU A 102 2.55 6.65 -8.94
C LEU A 102 2.64 7.43 -10.24
N LYS A 103 1.90 6.99 -11.26
CA LYS A 103 1.62 7.82 -12.44
C LYS A 103 0.94 9.14 -12.02
N PRO A 104 1.04 10.20 -12.85
CA PRO A 104 0.14 11.34 -12.74
C PRO A 104 -1.33 10.88 -12.74
N GLY A 105 -2.08 11.24 -11.70
CA GLY A 105 -3.47 10.80 -11.50
C GLY A 105 -3.64 9.39 -10.91
N GLY A 106 -2.56 8.70 -10.56
CA GLY A 106 -2.59 7.43 -9.85
C GLY A 106 -3.11 7.58 -8.42
N VAL A 107 -3.54 6.46 -7.83
CA VAL A 107 -4.17 6.43 -6.50
C VAL A 107 -3.33 5.64 -5.50
N PHE A 108 -3.10 6.23 -4.33
CA PHE A 108 -2.63 5.48 -3.18
C PHE A 108 -3.81 4.99 -2.33
N LEU A 109 -3.82 3.70 -1.99
CA LEU A 109 -4.78 3.07 -1.08
C LEU A 109 -4.05 2.51 0.14
N GLY A 110 -4.21 3.18 1.28
CA GLY A 110 -3.66 2.75 2.56
C GLY A 110 -4.71 2.08 3.45
N VAL A 111 -4.37 0.94 4.05
CA VAL A 111 -5.12 0.39 5.19
C VAL A 111 -4.30 0.66 6.44
N VAL A 112 -4.83 1.48 7.34
CA VAL A 112 -4.13 1.94 8.54
C VAL A 112 -4.99 1.72 9.79
N PRO A 113 -4.39 1.61 10.98
CA PRO A 113 -5.13 1.63 12.22
C PRO A 113 -5.95 2.91 12.35
N ASP A 114 -7.04 2.85 13.12
CA ASP A 114 -7.73 4.07 13.55
C ASP A 114 -6.73 4.94 14.33
N PRO A 115 -6.62 6.25 14.05
CA PRO A 115 -5.64 7.11 14.72
C PRO A 115 -6.01 7.39 16.18
N SER A 116 -7.20 6.97 16.65
CA SER A 116 -7.61 7.10 18.04
C SER A 116 -7.64 5.76 18.77
N ASP A 117 -7.16 5.78 20.02
CA ASP A 117 -7.32 4.67 20.96
C ASP A 117 -8.70 4.66 21.63
N ASN A 118 -9.61 5.57 21.26
CA ASN A 118 -10.93 5.69 21.86
C ASN A 118 -11.91 4.66 21.26
N ILE A 119 -11.73 3.41 21.66
CA ILE A 119 -12.55 2.27 21.22
C ILE A 119 -14.04 2.51 21.47
N ASN A 120 -14.42 3.22 22.54
CA ASN A 120 -15.81 3.52 22.85
C ASN A 120 -16.44 4.48 21.83
N GLN A 121 -15.71 5.53 21.43
CA GLN A 121 -16.17 6.45 20.39
C GLN A 121 -16.26 5.74 19.04
N ARG A 122 -15.28 4.89 18.73
CA ARG A 122 -15.29 4.03 17.54
C ARG A 122 -16.53 3.11 17.55
N ALA A 123 -16.74 2.32 18.60
CA ALA A 123 -17.89 1.43 18.72
C ALA A 123 -19.24 2.16 18.56
N LYS A 124 -19.37 3.37 19.12
CA LYS A 124 -20.56 4.22 18.92
C LYS A 124 -20.76 4.63 17.47
N ALA A 125 -19.69 4.95 16.74
CA ALA A 125 -19.78 5.24 15.32
C ALA A 125 -20.25 3.99 14.54
N TYR A 126 -19.65 2.83 14.80
CA TYR A 126 -19.99 1.56 14.13
C TYR A 126 -21.33 0.94 14.56
N GLY A 127 -21.99 1.45 15.61
CA GLY A 127 -23.29 0.96 16.07
C GLY A 127 -24.49 1.48 15.27
N LYS A 128 -24.29 2.25 14.20
CA LYS A 128 -25.37 2.83 13.38
C LYS A 128 -25.30 2.33 11.94
N GLU A 129 -26.39 1.72 11.47
CA GLU A 129 -26.54 1.32 10.08
C GLU A 129 -26.79 2.53 9.15
N PRO A 130 -26.33 2.48 7.89
CA PRO A 130 -25.49 1.44 7.32
C PRO A 130 -24.00 1.60 7.69
N LEU A 131 -23.33 0.48 7.96
CA LEU A 131 -21.88 0.44 8.28
C LEU A 131 -21.01 1.10 7.19
N ASN A 132 -21.51 1.21 5.95
CA ASN A 132 -20.84 1.86 4.82
C ASN A 132 -20.89 3.41 4.83
N ARG A 133 -21.53 4.03 5.83
CA ARG A 133 -21.59 5.50 6.00
C ARG A 133 -20.60 6.05 7.02
N LEU A 134 -19.62 5.25 7.47
CA LEU A 134 -18.69 5.69 8.49
C LEU A 134 -17.57 6.53 7.89
N TRP A 135 -17.79 7.84 8.01
CA TRP A 135 -16.80 8.91 7.94
C TRP A 135 -15.83 8.77 9.12
N PRO A 136 -14.55 9.16 8.95
CA PRO A 136 -14.17 10.33 8.17
C PRO A 136 -13.69 10.01 6.75
N ARG A 137 -14.39 10.56 5.74
CA ARG A 137 -13.70 11.07 4.54
C ARG A 137 -13.08 12.40 4.99
N ASN A 138 -11.82 12.38 5.37
CA ASN A 138 -11.08 13.63 5.49
C ASN A 138 -10.69 14.03 4.08
N GLU A 139 -11.36 15.05 3.55
CA GLU A 139 -10.99 15.64 2.27
C GLU A 139 -9.99 16.77 2.52
N TYR A 140 -8.71 16.43 2.40
CA TYR A 140 -7.63 17.40 2.51
C TYR A 140 -7.47 18.10 1.16
N THR A 141 -8.26 19.15 0.92
CA THR A 141 -8.20 19.94 -0.32
C THR A 141 -7.02 20.92 -0.35
N ARG A 142 -6.29 21.06 0.76
CA ARG A 142 -5.13 21.93 0.93
C ARG A 142 -4.16 21.30 1.93
N GLU A 143 -2.90 21.70 1.85
CA GLU A 143 -1.88 21.33 2.83
C GLU A 143 -2.28 21.82 4.23
N LEU A 144 -2.11 20.96 5.23
CA LEU A 144 -2.40 21.30 6.62
C LEU A 144 -1.27 22.18 7.18
N LYS A 145 -1.60 23.08 8.12
CA LYS A 145 -0.58 23.90 8.80
C LYS A 145 0.45 23.07 9.57
N SER A 146 0.10 21.84 9.91
CA SER A 146 1.00 20.88 10.55
C SER A 146 2.06 20.32 9.60
N GLY A 147 1.97 20.59 8.30
CA GLY A 147 2.49 19.72 7.24
C GLY A 147 1.94 18.31 7.43
#